data_AF-A0A136LJP3-F1
#
_entry.id   AF-A0A136LJP3-F1
#
_cell.length_a   1.000
_cell.length_b   1.000
_cell.length_c   1.000
_cell.angle_alpha   90.00
_cell.angle_beta   90.00
_cell.angle_gamma   90.00
#
_symmetry.space_group_name_H-M   'P 1'
#
loop_
_entity.id
_entity.type
_entity.pdbx_description
1 polymer ?
#
loop_
_entity_poly.entity_id
_entity_poly.type
_entity_poly.pdbx_seq_one_letter_code
_entity_poly.pdbx_strand_id
1 'polypeptide(L)'
;MLAAPAIYARQTDITPYPPLTIQFEGIFSIQRELREPVIAALNEHRDLLPRGEFFYTVSAYRDRAGWAKITLVPTWIIEDGWSNVELADALVIEIIARQISLSEWQAYLVGSAEFAQIVETMPQGFYDAVSPLPALAGAYLLPWRAGDSWWATNGWHQGNAIDFQPASGERYGVLASEAGRMRELCSDGYQSLLQIRHADGRSTFYLHVTLARNVRLALLDQNVERGQYLGEIIRQDRFNTACGQGNSRHLHFAVSDRGMIFEDMPIAGIADSASCCANPHLYRSTNQRVDRQPWPE
;
A
#
# COMPACT_ATOMS: atom_id res chain seq x y z
N MET A 1 -1.92 67.08 -15.11
CA MET A 1 -1.75 65.82 -15.86
C MET A 1 -1.21 64.78 -14.91
N LEU A 2 -2.05 63.86 -14.44
CA LEU A 2 -1.65 62.75 -13.58
C LEU A 2 -1.43 61.53 -14.48
N ALA A 3 -0.21 60.99 -14.46
CA ALA A 3 0.14 59.79 -15.21
C ALA A 3 -0.54 58.56 -14.60
N ALA A 4 -1.18 57.75 -15.44
CA ALA A 4 -1.77 56.48 -15.02
C ALA A 4 -0.67 55.48 -14.64
N PRO A 5 -0.89 54.64 -13.61
CA PRO A 5 0.09 53.62 -13.21
C PRO A 5 0.13 52.49 -14.23
N ALA A 6 1.34 52.10 -14.62
CA ALA A 6 1.58 50.94 -15.48
C ALA A 6 1.13 49.65 -14.77
N ILE A 7 0.18 48.95 -15.38
CA ILE A 7 -0.22 47.60 -14.99
C ILE A 7 0.92 46.68 -15.43
N TYR A 8 1.79 46.30 -14.50
CA TYR A 8 2.72 45.19 -14.71
C TYR A 8 1.91 43.89 -14.75
N ALA A 9 1.77 43.32 -15.94
CA ALA A 9 1.32 41.94 -16.08
C ALA A 9 2.30 41.04 -15.31
N ARG A 10 1.80 40.30 -14.31
CA ARG A 10 2.56 39.22 -13.69
C ARG A 10 2.81 38.18 -14.78
N GLN A 11 4.02 38.17 -15.29
CA GLN A 11 4.56 37.05 -16.06
C GLN A 11 4.58 35.87 -15.09
N THR A 12 3.60 34.98 -15.20
CA THR A 12 3.65 33.67 -14.55
C THR A 12 4.78 32.93 -15.24
N ASP A 13 5.95 32.89 -14.61
CA ASP A 13 7.03 32.01 -15.02
C ASP A 13 6.54 30.57 -14.89
N ILE A 14 5.98 30.04 -15.97
CA ILE A 14 5.66 28.63 -16.11
C ILE A 14 7.00 27.94 -16.35
N THR A 15 7.68 27.57 -15.27
CA THR A 15 8.80 26.65 -15.41
C THR A 15 8.22 25.33 -15.89
N PRO A 16 8.58 24.84 -17.08
CA PRO A 16 8.03 23.59 -17.59
C PRO A 16 8.39 22.45 -16.64
N TYR A 17 7.41 21.60 -16.30
CA TYR A 17 7.67 20.41 -15.50
C TYR A 17 8.72 19.53 -16.20
N PRO A 18 9.66 18.92 -15.47
CA PRO A 18 10.57 17.97 -16.07
C PRO A 18 9.81 16.74 -16.61
N PRO A 19 10.34 16.05 -17.63
CA PRO A 19 9.72 14.86 -18.22
C PRO A 19 9.47 13.76 -17.18
N LEU A 20 8.33 13.06 -17.27
CA LEU A 20 8.10 11.83 -16.50
C LEU A 20 8.91 10.69 -17.11
N THR A 21 9.55 9.92 -16.24
CA THR A 21 10.15 8.64 -16.59
C THR A 21 9.41 7.55 -15.82
N ILE A 22 8.95 6.53 -16.53
CA ILE A 22 8.21 5.41 -15.93
C ILE A 22 8.89 4.10 -16.35
N GLN A 23 9.29 3.30 -15.37
CA GLN A 23 9.77 1.93 -15.58
C GLN A 23 8.57 0.99 -15.66
N PHE A 24 8.15 0.70 -16.90
CA PHE A 24 7.00 -0.17 -17.19
C PHE A 24 7.30 -1.67 -17.09
N GLU A 25 8.59 -2.01 -17.00
CA GLU A 25 9.13 -3.36 -16.81
C GLU A 25 9.83 -3.49 -15.44
N GLY A 26 9.39 -2.73 -14.44
CA GLY A 26 9.96 -2.75 -13.10
C GLY A 26 9.60 -4.01 -12.32
N ILE A 27 8.79 -3.86 -11.26
CA ILE A 27 8.33 -5.01 -10.47
C ILE A 27 7.32 -5.84 -11.27
N PHE A 28 6.38 -5.13 -11.91
CA PHE A 28 5.43 -5.71 -12.83
C PHE A 28 5.58 -5.12 -14.22
N SER A 29 5.53 -5.99 -15.22
CA SER A 29 5.47 -5.59 -16.62
C SER A 29 4.02 -5.40 -17.06
N ILE A 30 3.70 -4.23 -17.62
CA ILE A 30 2.38 -3.97 -18.23
C ILE A 30 2.42 -4.07 -19.75
N GLN A 31 1.24 -4.31 -20.34
CA GLN A 31 1.04 -4.37 -21.79
C GLN A 31 1.53 -3.08 -22.47
N ARG A 32 2.08 -3.19 -23.68
CA ARG A 32 2.68 -2.06 -24.40
C ARG A 32 1.64 -0.97 -24.69
N GLU A 33 0.43 -1.40 -24.98
CA GLU A 33 -0.74 -0.60 -25.32
C GLU A 33 -1.21 0.28 -24.16
N LEU A 34 -0.85 -0.04 -22.92
CA LEU A 34 -1.19 0.76 -21.72
C LEU A 34 -0.21 1.91 -21.46
N ARG A 35 1.00 1.87 -22.03
CA ARG A 35 2.10 2.77 -21.64
C ARG A 35 1.84 4.22 -22.03
N GLU A 36 1.48 4.46 -23.29
CA GLU A 36 1.16 5.81 -23.77
C GLU A 36 -0.07 6.40 -23.05
N PRO A 37 -1.19 5.68 -22.88
CA PRO A 37 -2.31 6.16 -22.08
C PRO A 37 -1.92 6.55 -20.65
N VAL A 38 -1.09 5.74 -19.97
CA VAL A 38 -0.58 6.05 -18.63
C VAL A 38 0.23 7.34 -18.62
N ILE A 39 1.17 7.52 -19.56
CA ILE A 39 1.98 8.74 -19.67
C ILE A 39 1.08 9.96 -19.95
N ALA A 40 0.09 9.82 -20.82
CA ALA A 40 -0.84 10.89 -21.16
C ALA A 40 -1.63 11.36 -19.93
N ALA A 41 -2.25 10.42 -19.20
CA ALA A 41 -3.02 10.73 -17.99
C ALA A 41 -2.18 11.44 -16.91
N LEU A 42 -0.93 11.03 -16.73
CA LEU A 42 -0.04 11.68 -15.74
C LEU A 42 0.44 13.07 -16.19
N ASN A 43 0.64 13.29 -17.49
CA ASN A 43 1.02 14.61 -18.00
C ASN A 43 -0.16 15.60 -17.99
N GLU A 44 -1.38 15.12 -18.18
CA GLU A 44 -2.59 15.93 -18.08
C GLU A 44 -2.83 16.44 -16.66
N HIS A 45 -2.52 15.60 -15.65
CA HIS A 45 -2.78 15.89 -14.24
C HIS A 45 -1.51 16.04 -13.39
N ARG A 46 -0.50 16.75 -13.93
CA ARG A 46 0.77 17.00 -13.21
C ARG A 46 0.61 17.67 -11.85
N ASP A 47 -0.46 18.43 -11.67
CA ASP A 47 -0.82 19.12 -10.44
C ASP A 47 -1.28 18.17 -9.31
N LEU A 48 -1.74 16.97 -9.66
CA LEU A 48 -2.13 15.93 -8.71
C LEU A 48 -0.97 15.01 -8.32
N LEU A 49 0.18 15.10 -8.99
CA LEU A 49 1.33 14.25 -8.69
C LEU A 49 2.10 14.76 -7.46
N PRO A 50 2.75 13.86 -6.70
CA PRO A 50 3.66 14.25 -5.63
C PRO A 50 4.74 15.23 -6.13
N ARG A 51 4.90 16.35 -5.42
CA ARG A 51 5.84 17.40 -5.81
C ARG A 51 7.28 16.90 -5.75
N GLY A 52 8.03 17.18 -6.82
CA GLY A 52 9.45 16.82 -6.92
C GLY A 52 9.70 15.40 -7.43
N GLU A 53 8.65 14.61 -7.66
CA GLU A 53 8.77 13.22 -8.12
C GLU A 53 8.48 13.10 -9.61
N PHE A 54 9.44 12.53 -10.33
CA PHE A 54 9.39 12.42 -11.80
C PHE A 54 9.81 11.04 -12.34
N PHE A 55 10.27 10.16 -11.46
CA PHE A 55 10.75 8.82 -11.79
C PHE A 55 9.91 7.79 -11.05
N TYR A 56 9.09 7.06 -11.78
CA TYR A 56 8.15 6.11 -11.23
C TYR A 56 8.39 4.70 -11.76
N THR A 57 7.96 3.71 -11.01
CA THR A 57 8.01 2.31 -11.38
C THR A 57 6.66 1.67 -11.16
N VAL A 58 6.26 0.78 -12.07
CA VAL A 58 5.08 -0.07 -11.85
C VAL A 58 5.39 -1.09 -10.75
N SER A 59 4.78 -0.91 -9.58
CA SER A 59 5.00 -1.74 -8.39
C SER A 59 3.91 -2.78 -8.17
N ALA A 60 2.70 -2.53 -8.65
CA ALA A 60 1.62 -3.51 -8.63
C ALA A 60 0.71 -3.33 -9.86
N TYR A 61 0.13 -4.43 -10.32
CA TYR A 61 -0.79 -4.46 -11.44
C TYR A 61 -1.91 -5.46 -11.17
N ARG A 62 -3.15 -5.06 -11.48
CA ARG A 62 -4.34 -5.92 -11.40
C ARG A 62 -5.22 -5.66 -12.60
N ASP A 63 -5.71 -6.71 -13.24
CA ASP A 63 -6.67 -6.60 -14.35
C ASP A 63 -7.93 -7.43 -14.12
N ARG A 64 -9.00 -7.02 -14.80
CA ARG A 64 -10.27 -7.72 -14.90
C ARG A 64 -10.93 -7.32 -16.21
N ALA A 65 -11.23 -8.27 -17.08
CA ALA A 65 -11.97 -8.12 -18.35
C ALA A 65 -12.28 -6.66 -18.77
N GLY A 66 -11.35 -6.03 -19.51
CA GLY A 66 -11.48 -4.67 -20.03
C GLY A 66 -11.10 -3.55 -19.07
N TRP A 67 -10.60 -3.87 -17.88
CA TRP A 67 -10.17 -2.92 -16.85
C TRP A 67 -8.81 -3.33 -16.27
N ALA A 68 -7.99 -2.34 -15.95
CA ALA A 68 -6.72 -2.52 -15.27
C ALA A 68 -6.52 -1.44 -14.21
N LYS A 69 -5.86 -1.80 -13.11
CA LYS A 69 -5.33 -0.91 -12.09
C LYS A 69 -3.81 -1.02 -12.14
N ILE A 70 -3.15 0.12 -12.23
CA ILE A 70 -1.69 0.24 -12.18
C ILE A 70 -1.35 1.07 -10.95
N THR A 71 -0.51 0.51 -10.09
CA THR A 71 0.09 1.24 -8.96
C THR A 71 1.50 1.65 -9.36
N LEU A 72 1.76 2.94 -9.28
CA LEU A 72 3.09 3.52 -9.49
C LEU A 72 3.60 4.06 -8.15
N VAL A 73 4.89 3.85 -7.90
CA VAL A 73 5.61 4.45 -6.77
C VAL A 73 6.89 5.11 -7.28
N PRO A 74 7.42 6.14 -6.60
CA PRO A 74 8.74 6.65 -6.91
C PRO A 74 9.78 5.53 -6.93
N THR A 75 10.60 5.50 -7.97
CA THR A 75 11.58 4.42 -8.18
C THR A 75 12.53 4.28 -6.99
N TRP A 76 12.89 5.40 -6.36
CA TRP A 76 13.81 5.39 -5.22
C TRP A 76 13.26 4.61 -4.00
N ILE A 77 11.93 4.50 -3.82
CA ILE A 77 11.33 3.71 -2.73
C ILE A 77 11.67 2.22 -2.91
N ILE A 78 11.65 1.75 -4.16
CA ILE A 78 11.98 0.36 -4.51
C ILE A 78 13.47 0.13 -4.38
N GLU A 79 14.30 1.07 -4.86
CA GLU A 79 15.76 0.99 -4.78
C GLU A 79 16.27 1.02 -3.33
N ASP A 80 15.57 1.75 -2.45
CA ASP A 80 15.78 1.75 -1.00
C ASP A 80 15.21 0.49 -0.32
N GLY A 81 14.72 -0.49 -1.10
CA GLY A 81 14.24 -1.77 -0.60
C GLY A 81 13.01 -1.64 0.29
N TRP A 82 12.16 -0.65 0.03
CA TRP A 82 10.99 -0.33 0.84
C TRP A 82 11.33 0.08 2.29
N SER A 83 12.53 0.61 2.53
CA SER A 83 13.00 0.94 3.88
C SER A 83 12.28 2.11 4.57
N ASN A 84 11.24 2.71 4.01
CA ASN A 84 10.44 3.77 4.65
C ASN A 84 8.99 3.68 4.13
N VAL A 85 8.37 2.50 4.27
CA VAL A 85 7.06 2.21 3.65
C VAL A 85 5.98 3.21 4.02
N GLU A 86 6.04 3.84 5.19
CA GLU A 86 5.04 4.81 5.62
C GLU A 86 5.03 6.08 4.76
N LEU A 87 6.16 6.43 4.13
CA LEU A 87 6.24 7.57 3.21
C LEU A 87 5.47 7.30 1.92
N ALA A 88 5.27 6.02 1.56
CA ALA A 88 4.58 5.64 0.33
C ALA A 88 3.12 6.10 0.30
N ASP A 89 2.45 6.29 1.46
CA ASP A 89 1.04 6.71 1.52
C ASP A 89 0.77 8.01 0.74
N ALA A 90 1.70 8.96 0.81
CA ALA A 90 1.59 10.25 0.13
C ALA A 90 2.17 10.26 -1.28
N LEU A 91 2.88 9.19 -1.69
CA LEU A 91 3.68 9.14 -2.90
C LEU A 91 3.17 8.14 -3.94
N VAL A 92 2.31 7.22 -3.54
CA VAL A 92 1.70 6.24 -4.43
C VAL A 92 0.72 6.93 -5.38
N ILE A 93 0.84 6.59 -6.65
CA ILE A 93 -0.06 7.00 -7.72
C ILE A 93 -0.86 5.77 -8.14
N GLU A 94 -2.17 5.91 -8.19
CA GLU A 94 -3.07 4.87 -8.70
C GLU A 94 -3.66 5.33 -10.03
N ILE A 95 -3.62 4.45 -11.04
CA ILE A 95 -4.20 4.69 -12.36
C ILE A 95 -5.19 3.58 -12.63
N ILE A 96 -6.40 3.96 -13.05
CA ILE A 96 -7.37 3.03 -13.61
C ILE A 96 -7.34 3.16 -15.13
N ALA A 97 -7.26 2.04 -15.83
CA ALA A 97 -7.35 1.99 -17.28
C ALA A 97 -8.56 1.17 -17.71
N ARG A 98 -9.22 1.62 -18.78
CA ARG A 98 -10.36 0.98 -19.42
C ARG A 98 -10.05 0.69 -20.87
N GLN A 99 -10.33 -0.53 -21.30
CA GLN A 99 -10.23 -0.93 -22.68
C GLN A 99 -11.45 -0.40 -23.46
N ILE A 100 -11.19 0.40 -24.49
CA ILE A 100 -12.21 0.99 -25.36
C ILE A 100 -12.40 0.14 -26.62
N SER A 101 -11.33 -0.47 -27.12
CA SER A 101 -11.34 -1.45 -28.21
C SER A 101 -10.25 -2.50 -28.01
N LEU A 102 -10.15 -3.52 -28.88
CA LEU A 102 -9.18 -4.61 -28.72
C LEU A 102 -7.72 -4.14 -28.55
N SER A 103 -7.36 -3.00 -29.13
CA SER A 103 -6.00 -2.44 -29.10
C SER A 103 -5.92 -1.05 -28.47
N GLU A 104 -7.02 -0.54 -27.92
CA GLU A 104 -7.09 0.84 -27.43
C GLU A 104 -7.51 0.88 -25.96
N TRP A 105 -6.70 1.58 -25.18
CA TRP A 105 -6.91 1.80 -23.76
C TRP A 105 -6.95 3.29 -23.47
N GLN A 106 -7.80 3.65 -22.51
CA GLN A 106 -7.80 4.96 -21.89
C GLN A 106 -7.40 4.81 -20.43
N ALA A 107 -6.57 5.70 -19.92
CA ALA A 107 -6.12 5.71 -18.53
C ALA A 107 -6.64 6.97 -17.82
N TYR A 108 -6.94 6.82 -16.53
CA TYR A 108 -7.51 7.86 -15.68
C TYR A 108 -6.73 7.87 -14.36
N LEU A 109 -6.18 9.03 -14.00
CA LEU A 109 -5.50 9.21 -12.73
C LEU A 109 -6.54 9.24 -11.59
N VAL A 110 -6.39 8.37 -10.59
CA VAL A 110 -7.28 8.38 -9.42
C VAL A 110 -7.24 9.75 -8.74
N GLY A 111 -8.42 10.34 -8.54
CA GLY A 111 -8.58 11.69 -7.99
C GLY A 111 -8.79 12.79 -9.04
N SER A 112 -8.62 12.49 -10.34
CA SER A 112 -8.95 13.41 -11.42
C SER A 112 -10.47 13.50 -11.67
N ALA A 113 -10.91 14.54 -12.39
CA ALA A 113 -12.32 14.73 -12.72
C ALA A 113 -12.84 13.66 -13.72
N GLU A 114 -11.98 13.23 -14.63
CA GLU A 114 -12.20 12.19 -15.64
C GLU A 114 -12.33 10.83 -14.97
N PHE A 115 -11.51 10.56 -13.95
CA PHE A 115 -11.68 9.39 -13.11
C PHE A 115 -13.06 9.39 -12.45
N ALA A 116 -13.49 10.51 -11.85
CA ALA A 116 -14.81 10.59 -11.21
C ALA A 116 -15.98 10.26 -12.18
N GLN A 117 -15.83 10.57 -13.47
CA GLN A 117 -16.85 10.27 -14.50
C GLN A 117 -16.97 8.78 -14.84
N ILE A 118 -15.91 7.98 -14.66
CA ILE A 118 -15.91 6.57 -15.04
C ILE A 118 -16.19 5.63 -13.87
N VAL A 119 -16.17 6.10 -12.62
CA VAL A 119 -16.31 5.27 -11.42
C VAL A 119 -17.55 4.38 -11.47
N GLU A 120 -18.69 4.94 -11.87
CA GLU A 120 -19.97 4.21 -11.93
C GLU A 120 -20.01 3.15 -13.04
N THR A 121 -19.07 3.20 -13.99
CA THR A 121 -18.96 2.23 -15.09
C THR A 121 -18.00 1.08 -14.76
N MET A 122 -17.25 1.17 -13.67
CA MET A 122 -16.31 0.13 -13.26
C MET A 122 -17.06 -1.15 -12.83
N PRO A 123 -16.48 -2.34 -13.05
CA PRO A 123 -17.06 -3.57 -12.54
C PRO A 123 -17.17 -3.52 -11.03
N GLN A 124 -18.31 -3.96 -10.49
CA GLN A 124 -18.50 -4.03 -9.03
C GLN A 124 -17.37 -4.83 -8.37
N GLY A 125 -16.81 -4.28 -7.28
CA GLY A 125 -15.70 -4.87 -6.53
C GLY A 125 -14.33 -4.78 -7.22
N PHE A 126 -14.21 -4.01 -8.31
CA PHE A 126 -12.91 -3.76 -8.93
C PHE A 126 -12.10 -2.71 -8.15
N TYR A 127 -12.70 -1.56 -7.86
CA TYR A 127 -12.09 -0.48 -7.09
C TYR A 127 -13.19 0.28 -6.34
N ASP A 128 -13.09 0.39 -5.02
CA ASP A 128 -14.03 1.16 -4.21
C ASP A 128 -13.54 2.61 -4.06
N ALA A 129 -13.93 3.45 -5.02
CA ALA A 129 -13.59 4.88 -5.02
C ALA A 129 -14.49 5.72 -4.10
N VAL A 130 -15.68 5.23 -3.77
CA VAL A 130 -16.81 6.06 -3.31
C VAL A 130 -17.23 5.79 -1.88
N SER A 131 -17.02 4.58 -1.37
CA SER A 131 -17.45 4.31 -0.01
C SER A 131 -16.62 5.14 0.97
N PRO A 132 -17.20 5.61 2.07
CA PRO A 132 -16.39 6.13 3.17
C PRO A 132 -15.52 5.00 3.74
N LEU A 133 -14.41 5.38 4.38
CA LEU A 133 -13.66 4.43 5.20
C LEU A 133 -14.57 3.89 6.32
N PRO A 134 -14.50 2.60 6.64
CA PRO A 134 -15.28 2.03 7.73
C PRO A 134 -14.83 2.67 9.05
N ALA A 135 -15.76 2.88 9.98
CA ALA A 135 -15.42 3.34 11.31
C ALA A 135 -14.48 2.33 12.01
N LEU A 136 -13.62 2.82 12.91
CA LEU A 136 -12.77 1.95 13.71
C LEU A 136 -13.64 1.02 14.57
N ALA A 137 -13.22 -0.24 14.70
CA ALA A 137 -13.87 -1.24 15.53
C ALA A 137 -13.38 -1.21 17.01
N GLY A 138 -12.70 -0.15 17.44
CA GLY A 138 -12.12 0.00 18.78
C GLY A 138 -10.64 0.38 18.71
N ALA A 139 -9.82 -0.26 19.56
CA ALA A 139 -8.37 -0.12 19.52
C ALA A 139 -7.76 -0.99 18.41
N TYR A 140 -6.59 -0.60 17.91
CA TYR A 140 -5.81 -1.46 17.02
C TYR A 140 -5.39 -2.73 17.77
N LEU A 141 -5.40 -3.86 17.08
CA LEU A 141 -4.97 -5.15 17.61
C LEU A 141 -3.76 -5.67 16.86
N LEU A 142 -3.03 -6.60 17.47
CA LEU A 142 -1.85 -7.16 16.81
C LEU A 142 -2.26 -7.96 15.55
N PRO A 143 -1.43 -7.96 14.48
CA PRO A 143 -1.83 -8.43 13.16
C PRO A 143 -1.81 -9.96 12.99
N TRP A 144 -2.08 -10.71 14.06
CA TRP A 144 -2.17 -12.17 14.03
C TRP A 144 -3.31 -12.64 14.93
N ARG A 145 -3.64 -13.93 14.84
CA ARG A 145 -4.83 -14.49 15.47
C ARG A 145 -4.82 -14.34 16.99
N ALA A 146 -6.00 -14.12 17.55
CA ALA A 146 -6.26 -14.18 18.96
C ALA A 146 -5.74 -15.47 19.59
N GLY A 147 -4.92 -15.32 20.64
CA GLY A 147 -4.31 -16.42 21.36
C GLY A 147 -2.97 -16.88 20.81
N ASP A 148 -2.60 -16.54 19.58
CA ASP A 148 -1.27 -16.82 19.06
C ASP A 148 -0.26 -15.82 19.63
N SER A 149 0.99 -16.25 19.76
CA SER A 149 2.07 -15.45 20.33
C SER A 149 3.25 -15.26 19.37
N TRP A 150 3.64 -14.02 19.11
CA TRP A 150 4.72 -13.69 18.18
C TRP A 150 5.82 -12.89 18.89
N TRP A 151 7.06 -13.13 18.51
CA TRP A 151 8.22 -12.36 18.96
C TRP A 151 8.30 -11.05 18.19
N ALA A 152 8.60 -9.94 18.87
CA ALA A 152 9.11 -8.75 18.20
C ALA A 152 10.62 -8.92 18.02
N THR A 153 11.05 -9.33 16.83
CA THR A 153 12.44 -9.74 16.56
C THR A 153 13.36 -8.58 16.21
N ASN A 154 12.80 -7.44 15.82
CA ASN A 154 13.54 -6.22 15.54
C ASN A 154 12.67 -5.01 15.88
N GLY A 155 13.25 -4.01 16.57
CA GLY A 155 12.57 -2.77 16.95
C GLY A 155 12.48 -1.79 15.79
N TRP A 156 12.37 -0.49 16.08
CA TRP A 156 12.31 0.53 15.04
C TRP A 156 13.50 0.45 14.07
N HIS A 157 13.20 0.16 12.82
CA HIS A 157 14.14 0.19 11.71
C HIS A 157 13.40 0.62 10.46
N GLN A 158 14.15 1.12 9.46
CA GLN A 158 13.58 1.40 8.15
C GLN A 158 12.27 2.23 8.25
N GLY A 159 12.37 3.41 8.88
CA GLY A 159 11.22 4.25 9.15
C GLY A 159 10.46 3.78 10.39
N ASN A 160 9.17 3.50 10.24
CA ASN A 160 8.26 3.15 11.34
C ASN A 160 7.92 1.66 11.37
N ALA A 161 8.90 0.79 11.08
CA ALA A 161 8.69 -0.65 11.01
C ALA A 161 9.23 -1.42 12.21
N ILE A 162 8.59 -2.56 12.49
CA ILE A 162 8.93 -3.57 13.50
C ILE A 162 8.81 -4.92 12.83
N ASP A 163 9.77 -5.81 13.08
CA ASP A 163 9.70 -7.17 12.57
C ASP A 163 9.08 -8.10 13.61
N PHE A 164 8.08 -8.86 13.20
CA PHE A 164 7.48 -9.90 14.04
C PHE A 164 7.65 -11.29 13.44
N GLN A 165 7.87 -12.28 14.31
CA GLN A 165 7.96 -13.69 13.92
C GLN A 165 7.10 -14.57 14.83
N PRO A 166 6.31 -15.53 14.30
CA PRO A 166 5.53 -16.45 15.12
C PRO A 166 6.41 -17.25 16.09
N ALA A 167 5.94 -17.48 17.31
CA ALA A 167 6.59 -18.44 18.20
C ALA A 167 6.44 -19.88 17.70
N SER A 168 7.24 -20.78 18.28
CA SER A 168 7.22 -22.20 17.89
C SER A 168 5.82 -22.80 18.03
N GLY A 169 5.32 -23.41 16.94
CA GLY A 169 4.01 -24.03 16.88
C GLY A 169 2.85 -23.10 16.51
N GLU A 170 3.10 -21.79 16.37
CA GLU A 170 2.10 -20.80 15.99
C GLU A 170 1.93 -20.70 14.48
N ARG A 171 0.81 -20.11 14.05
CA ARG A 171 0.48 -19.96 12.63
C ARG A 171 1.13 -18.71 12.05
N TYR A 172 1.32 -18.76 10.74
CA TYR A 172 1.92 -17.68 9.94
C TYR A 172 0.91 -16.65 9.42
N GLY A 173 -0.34 -16.76 9.86
CA GLY A 173 -1.46 -16.00 9.36
C GLY A 173 -1.44 -14.55 9.83
N VAL A 174 -1.61 -13.63 8.87
CA VAL A 174 -1.65 -12.19 9.08
C VAL A 174 -3.09 -11.69 8.97
N LEU A 175 -3.50 -10.90 9.95
CA LEU A 175 -4.82 -10.27 10.05
C LEU A 175 -4.68 -8.75 9.95
N ALA A 176 -5.72 -8.09 9.46
CA ALA A 176 -5.86 -6.65 9.57
C ALA A 176 -5.92 -6.23 11.05
N SER A 177 -5.07 -5.29 11.45
CA SER A 177 -5.01 -4.77 12.81
C SER A 177 -6.22 -3.90 13.18
N GLU A 178 -6.87 -3.30 12.19
CA GLU A 178 -8.07 -2.47 12.34
C GLU A 178 -8.81 -2.39 11.00
N ALA A 179 -10.10 -2.05 11.02
CA ALA A 179 -10.91 -1.82 9.84
C ALA A 179 -10.38 -0.65 9.02
N GLY A 180 -10.49 -0.74 7.69
CA GLY A 180 -10.01 0.30 6.80
C GLY A 180 -10.15 -0.07 5.34
N ARG A 181 -9.59 0.73 4.43
CA ARG A 181 -9.50 0.39 3.01
C ARG A 181 -8.15 -0.20 2.71
N MET A 182 -8.14 -1.41 2.14
CA MET A 182 -6.92 -2.13 1.81
C MET A 182 -6.47 -1.83 0.38
N ARG A 183 -5.16 -1.63 0.21
CA ARG A 183 -4.47 -1.48 -1.07
C ARG A 183 -3.25 -2.39 -1.13
N GLU A 184 -2.86 -2.77 -2.34
CA GLU A 184 -1.58 -3.44 -2.62
C GLU A 184 -0.64 -2.42 -3.27
N LEU A 185 0.41 -2.02 -2.53
CA LEU A 185 1.40 -1.04 -2.98
C LEU A 185 2.52 -1.68 -3.78
N CYS A 186 2.82 -2.93 -3.47
CA CYS A 186 3.78 -3.75 -4.20
C CYS A 186 3.26 -5.18 -4.29
N SER A 187 3.47 -5.82 -5.44
CA SER A 187 3.41 -7.28 -5.55
C SER A 187 4.46 -7.74 -6.54
N ASP A 188 5.13 -8.86 -6.29
CA ASP A 188 6.16 -9.42 -7.18
C ASP A 188 5.92 -10.90 -7.51
N GLY A 189 4.71 -11.39 -7.24
CA GLY A 189 4.31 -12.78 -7.41
C GLY A 189 4.73 -13.71 -6.25
N TYR A 190 5.65 -13.30 -5.38
CA TYR A 190 6.06 -14.07 -4.20
C TYR A 190 5.51 -13.47 -2.91
N GLN A 191 5.52 -12.14 -2.83
CA GLN A 191 5.05 -11.37 -1.70
C GLN A 191 4.34 -10.10 -2.14
N SER A 192 3.73 -9.44 -1.16
CA SER A 192 3.01 -8.19 -1.30
C SER A 192 3.36 -7.24 -0.18
N LEU A 193 3.32 -5.94 -0.50
CA LEU A 193 3.19 -4.85 0.47
C LEU A 193 1.74 -4.39 0.48
N LEU A 194 1.05 -4.61 1.59
CA LEU A 194 -0.32 -4.17 1.79
C LEU A 194 -0.33 -2.91 2.64
N GLN A 195 -1.23 -2.00 2.31
CA GLN A 195 -1.57 -0.85 3.14
C GLN A 195 -3.04 -0.96 3.52
N ILE A 196 -3.37 -0.66 4.77
CA ILE A 196 -4.74 -0.41 5.20
C ILE A 196 -4.82 1.00 5.75
N ARG A 197 -5.62 1.85 5.11
CA ARG A 197 -5.91 3.22 5.57
C ARG A 197 -7.16 3.23 6.44
N HIS A 198 -7.07 3.87 7.60
CA HIS A 198 -8.08 3.84 8.64
C HIS A 198 -8.85 5.17 8.73
N ALA A 199 -10.03 5.14 9.34
CA ALA A 199 -10.90 6.32 9.44
C ALA A 199 -10.35 7.45 10.33
N ASP A 200 -9.38 7.19 11.21
CA ASP A 200 -8.68 8.20 12.00
C ASP A 200 -7.54 8.89 11.21
N GLY A 201 -7.37 8.56 9.93
CA GLY A 201 -6.34 9.12 9.06
C GLY A 201 -4.98 8.42 9.16
N ARG A 202 -4.85 7.38 10.00
CA ARG A 202 -3.63 6.58 10.09
C ARG A 202 -3.64 5.40 9.12
N SER A 203 -2.48 4.78 8.93
CA SER A 203 -2.29 3.62 8.06
C SER A 203 -1.44 2.55 8.75
N THR A 204 -1.77 1.29 8.49
CA THR A 204 -0.94 0.12 8.81
C THR A 204 -0.41 -0.51 7.53
N PHE A 205 0.83 -1.01 7.58
CA PHE A 205 1.52 -1.59 6.43
C PHE A 205 2.02 -3.00 6.77
N TYR A 206 1.84 -3.92 5.84
CA TYR A 206 2.14 -5.34 6.00
C TYR A 206 3.01 -5.78 4.83
N LEU A 207 4.31 -5.95 5.07
CA LEU A 207 5.28 -6.40 4.09
C LEU A 207 5.68 -7.85 4.33
N HIS A 208 6.18 -8.51 3.27
CA HIS A 208 6.51 -9.94 3.25
C HIS A 208 5.28 -10.83 3.43
N VAL A 209 4.13 -10.41 2.90
CA VAL A 209 2.88 -11.19 2.94
C VAL A 209 2.65 -11.88 1.62
N THR A 210 2.54 -13.21 1.61
CA THR A 210 1.92 -13.94 0.50
C THR A 210 0.40 -13.76 0.61
N LEU A 211 -0.12 -12.78 -0.12
CA LEU A 211 -1.54 -12.41 -0.09
C LEU A 211 -2.44 -13.58 -0.49
N ALA A 212 -3.49 -13.82 0.31
CA ALA A 212 -4.43 -14.91 0.06
C ALA A 212 -5.22 -14.67 -1.24
N ARG A 213 -5.42 -15.73 -2.03
CA ARG A 213 -6.05 -15.62 -3.36
C ARG A 213 -7.46 -15.03 -3.31
N ASN A 214 -8.27 -15.45 -2.35
CA ASN A 214 -9.63 -14.93 -2.14
C ASN A 214 -9.60 -13.43 -1.77
N VAL A 215 -8.64 -13.02 -0.94
CA VAL A 215 -8.45 -11.61 -0.56
C VAL A 215 -8.04 -10.80 -1.78
N ARG A 216 -7.07 -11.28 -2.57
CA ARG A 216 -6.66 -10.65 -3.84
C ARG A 216 -7.83 -10.42 -4.80
N LEU A 217 -8.72 -11.41 -4.93
CA LEU A 217 -9.84 -11.33 -5.87
C LEU A 217 -10.99 -10.45 -5.38
N ALA A 218 -11.28 -10.46 -4.07
CA ALA A 218 -12.52 -9.91 -3.52
C ALA A 218 -12.34 -8.65 -2.65
N LEU A 219 -11.16 -8.44 -2.06
CA LEU A 219 -10.96 -7.41 -1.02
C LEU A 219 -9.89 -6.37 -1.35
N LEU A 220 -9.07 -6.57 -2.38
CA LEU A 220 -8.16 -5.52 -2.85
C LEU A 220 -8.95 -4.31 -3.33
N ASP A 221 -8.54 -3.14 -2.86
CA ASP A 221 -9.19 -1.85 -3.09
C ASP A 221 -10.60 -1.78 -2.54
N GLN A 222 -10.92 -2.61 -1.54
CA GLN A 222 -12.19 -2.62 -0.82
C GLN A 222 -11.97 -2.30 0.66
N ASN A 223 -13.06 -2.00 1.35
CA ASN A 223 -13.06 -1.95 2.80
C ASN A 223 -12.90 -3.36 3.40
N VAL A 224 -12.09 -3.46 4.45
CA VAL A 224 -11.85 -4.66 5.24
C VAL A 224 -12.17 -4.39 6.70
N GLU A 225 -12.53 -5.45 7.41
CA GLU A 225 -12.80 -5.41 8.84
C GLU A 225 -11.53 -5.66 9.65
N ARG A 226 -11.49 -5.22 10.91
CA ARG A 226 -10.46 -5.68 11.85
C ARG A 226 -10.54 -7.20 11.98
N GLY A 227 -9.39 -7.87 11.97
CA GLY A 227 -9.32 -9.32 12.01
C GLY A 227 -9.56 -10.00 10.66
N GLN A 228 -9.73 -9.23 9.57
CA GLN A 228 -9.79 -9.80 8.23
C GLN A 228 -8.48 -10.50 7.91
N TYR A 229 -8.53 -11.79 7.55
CA TYR A 229 -7.35 -12.50 7.07
C TYR A 229 -6.85 -11.88 5.78
N LEU A 230 -5.56 -11.59 5.73
CA LEU A 230 -4.89 -11.00 4.57
C LEU A 230 -4.13 -12.06 3.79
N GLY A 231 -3.45 -12.96 4.49
CA GLY A 231 -2.55 -13.96 3.92
C GLY A 231 -1.61 -14.51 4.97
N GLU A 232 -0.49 -15.08 4.53
CA GLU A 232 0.55 -15.58 5.42
C GLU A 232 1.84 -14.81 5.20
N ILE A 233 2.71 -14.74 6.20
CA ILE A 233 4.08 -14.29 5.95
C ILE A 233 4.75 -15.23 4.93
N ILE A 234 5.58 -14.66 4.05
CA ILE A 234 6.21 -15.34 2.92
C ILE A 234 6.85 -16.67 3.34
N ARG A 235 6.73 -17.72 2.53
CA ARG A 235 7.17 -19.08 2.91
C ARG A 235 8.69 -19.29 2.88
N GLN A 236 9.42 -18.34 2.33
CA GLN A 236 10.87 -18.44 2.12
C GLN A 236 11.61 -17.94 3.37
N ASP A 237 12.59 -18.70 3.86
CA ASP A 237 13.39 -18.29 5.01
C ASP A 237 14.31 -17.12 4.66
N ARG A 238 14.93 -17.15 3.48
CA ARG A 238 15.71 -16.02 2.95
C ARG A 238 15.16 -15.65 1.59
N PHE A 239 14.99 -14.37 1.36
CA PHE A 239 14.41 -13.85 0.13
C PHE A 239 15.00 -12.49 -0.18
N ASN A 240 15.14 -12.20 -1.46
CA ASN A 240 15.54 -10.90 -1.98
C ASN A 240 14.79 -10.70 -3.29
N THR A 241 13.66 -10.01 -3.20
CA THR A 241 12.78 -9.76 -4.34
C THR A 241 12.46 -8.28 -4.41
N ALA A 242 11.77 -7.86 -5.48
CA ALA A 242 11.56 -6.44 -5.75
C ALA A 242 10.63 -5.75 -4.74
N CYS A 243 9.76 -6.49 -4.05
CA CYS A 243 8.97 -5.92 -2.95
C CYS A 243 9.72 -5.88 -1.61
N GLY A 244 10.92 -6.45 -1.50
CA GLY A 244 11.73 -6.40 -0.29
C GLY A 244 12.55 -7.66 -0.06
N GLN A 245 13.40 -7.61 0.96
CA GLN A 245 14.36 -8.69 1.28
C GLN A 245 14.37 -9.00 2.77
N GLY A 246 14.76 -10.22 3.11
CA GLY A 246 14.82 -10.68 4.49
C GLY A 246 15.76 -11.87 4.67
N ASN A 247 16.37 -11.94 5.86
CA ASN A 247 17.29 -13.01 6.26
C ASN A 247 16.62 -14.15 7.03
N SER A 248 15.36 -13.95 7.42
CA SER A 248 14.48 -14.92 8.07
C SER A 248 13.03 -14.64 7.66
N ARG A 249 12.15 -15.64 7.81
CA ARG A 249 10.71 -15.47 7.63
C ARG A 249 10.12 -14.62 8.78
N HIS A 250 9.62 -13.43 8.46
CA HIS A 250 9.02 -12.49 9.41
C HIS A 250 7.93 -11.65 8.71
N LEU A 251 7.10 -10.98 9.51
CA LEU A 251 6.25 -9.88 9.08
C LEU A 251 7.00 -8.58 9.33
N HIS A 252 7.25 -7.81 8.28
CA HIS A 252 7.72 -6.43 8.42
C HIS A 252 6.49 -5.53 8.51
N PHE A 253 6.14 -5.14 9.75
CA PHE A 253 4.93 -4.39 10.07
C PHE A 253 5.26 -2.93 10.36
N ALA A 254 4.65 -2.01 9.64
CA ALA A 254 4.88 -0.59 9.85
C ALA A 254 3.59 0.19 10.11
N VAL A 255 3.76 1.38 10.69
CA VAL A 255 2.67 2.30 11.01
C VAL A 255 2.97 3.70 10.52
N SER A 256 1.93 4.44 10.12
CA SER A 256 2.09 5.85 9.73
C SER A 256 2.46 6.74 10.92
N ASP A 257 2.14 6.34 12.14
CA ASP A 257 2.31 7.13 13.37
C ASP A 257 2.82 6.24 14.53
N ARG A 258 4.00 6.56 15.07
CA ARG A 258 4.59 5.84 16.21
C ARG A 258 3.81 6.02 17.52
N GLY A 259 2.87 6.96 17.58
CA GLY A 259 1.95 7.18 18.70
C GLY A 259 0.75 6.23 18.72
N MET A 260 0.63 5.30 17.77
CA MET A 260 -0.45 4.32 17.75
C MET A 260 -0.39 3.35 18.95
N ILE A 261 -1.56 2.87 19.37
CA ILE A 261 -1.74 1.96 20.51
C ILE A 261 -2.34 0.66 20.01
N PHE A 262 -1.68 -0.46 20.29
CA PHE A 262 -2.06 -1.81 19.92
C PHE A 262 -2.24 -2.66 21.18
N GLU A 263 -3.39 -3.33 21.35
CA GLU A 263 -3.66 -4.14 22.55
C GLU A 263 -3.45 -3.35 23.86
N ASP A 264 -3.93 -2.10 23.88
CA ASP A 264 -3.72 -1.13 24.98
C ASP A 264 -2.23 -0.80 25.29
N MET A 265 -1.30 -1.17 24.41
CA MET A 265 0.13 -0.86 24.52
C MET A 265 0.57 0.14 23.44
N PRO A 266 1.33 1.19 23.78
CA PRO A 266 1.96 2.03 22.76
C PRO A 266 2.90 1.20 21.88
N ILE A 267 2.77 1.31 20.56
CA ILE A 267 3.62 0.54 19.63
C ILE A 267 5.10 0.88 19.77
N ALA A 268 5.42 2.11 20.19
CA ALA A 268 6.79 2.49 20.56
C ALA A 268 7.37 1.63 21.68
N GLY A 269 6.56 1.27 22.69
CA GLY A 269 7.01 0.37 23.75
C GLY A 269 7.28 -1.05 23.24
N ILE A 270 6.48 -1.53 22.27
CA ILE A 270 6.71 -2.82 21.61
C ILE A 270 8.04 -2.79 20.85
N ALA A 271 8.28 -1.75 20.06
CA ALA A 271 9.53 -1.57 19.31
C ALA A 271 10.76 -1.47 20.23
N ASP A 272 10.69 -0.67 21.29
CA ASP A 272 11.80 -0.48 22.23
C ASP A 272 12.16 -1.80 22.95
N SER A 273 11.15 -2.61 23.27
CA SER A 273 11.34 -3.92 23.90
C SER A 273 12.05 -4.94 22.99
N ALA A 274 11.87 -4.85 21.67
CA ALA A 274 12.52 -5.74 20.71
C ALA A 274 14.04 -5.51 20.67
N SER A 275 14.47 -4.28 20.99
CA SER A 275 15.87 -3.87 20.98
C SER A 275 16.57 -3.98 22.35
N CYS A 276 15.82 -4.16 23.45
CA CYS A 276 16.37 -4.00 24.81
C CYS A 276 17.18 -5.19 25.31
N CYS A 277 16.84 -6.40 24.86
CA CYS A 277 17.07 -7.59 25.66
C CYS A 277 17.47 -8.78 24.77
N ALA A 278 18.41 -9.60 25.26
CA ALA A 278 18.90 -10.77 24.52
C ALA A 278 17.81 -11.80 24.17
N ASN A 279 16.67 -11.75 24.88
CA ASN A 279 15.46 -12.48 24.54
C ASN A 279 14.40 -11.47 24.09
N PRO A 280 13.91 -11.53 22.84
CA PRO A 280 12.83 -10.66 22.39
C PRO A 280 11.57 -10.89 23.23
N HIS A 281 10.75 -9.87 23.39
CA HIS A 281 9.47 -10.02 24.09
C HIS A 281 8.45 -10.76 23.21
N LEU A 282 7.64 -11.60 23.87
CA LEU A 282 6.55 -12.33 23.24
C LEU A 282 5.23 -11.57 23.44
N TYR A 283 4.53 -11.32 22.33
CA TYR A 283 3.28 -10.58 22.32
C TYR A 283 2.13 -11.51 21.95
N ARG A 284 1.05 -11.48 22.73
CA ARG A 284 -0.17 -12.25 22.47
C ARG A 284 -1.25 -11.32 21.93
N SER A 285 -1.87 -11.74 20.84
CA SER A 285 -2.95 -10.99 20.20
C SER A 285 -4.32 -11.35 20.78
N THR A 286 -5.27 -10.42 20.73
CA THR A 286 -6.70 -10.66 20.94
C THR A 286 -7.52 -10.54 19.64
N ASN A 287 -6.86 -10.34 18.49
CA ASN A 287 -7.47 -10.11 17.18
C ASN A 287 -8.20 -11.35 16.64
N GLN A 288 -9.53 -11.35 16.75
CA GLN A 288 -10.37 -12.45 16.28
C GLN A 288 -10.47 -12.44 14.76
N ARG A 289 -10.19 -13.57 14.11
CA ARG A 289 -10.42 -13.72 12.67
C ARG A 289 -11.91 -13.65 12.38
N VAL A 290 -12.31 -12.79 11.43
CA VAL A 290 -13.73 -12.54 11.12
C VAL A 290 -14.24 -13.25 9.87
N ASP A 291 -13.35 -13.65 8.96
CA ASP A 291 -13.79 -14.39 7.78
C ASP A 291 -14.10 -15.86 8.13
N ARG A 292 -15.06 -16.42 7.39
CA ARG A 292 -15.58 -17.78 7.63
C ARG A 292 -14.73 -18.87 6.98
N GLN A 293 -13.59 -18.54 6.38
CA GLN A 293 -12.78 -19.54 5.69
C GLN A 293 -11.95 -20.34 6.70
N PRO A 294 -11.83 -21.66 6.54
CA PRO A 294 -10.83 -22.41 7.29
C PRO A 294 -9.45 -21.81 7.03
N TRP A 295 -8.57 -21.90 8.03
CA TRP A 295 -7.17 -21.59 7.83
C TRP A 295 -6.59 -22.54 6.77
N PRO A 296 -5.75 -22.07 5.84
CA PRO A 296 -4.93 -22.98 5.06
C PRO A 296 -4.14 -23.87 6.04
N GLU A 297 -4.10 -25.16 5.73
CA GLU A 297 -3.29 -26.14 6.45
C GLU A 297 -1.79 -25.96 6.14
#